data_AF-A0A2I0F2N3-F1
#
_entry.id   AF-A0A2I0F2N3-F1
#
_cell.length_a   1.000
_cell.length_b   1.000
_cell.length_c   1.000
_cell.angle_alpha   90.00
_cell.angle_beta   90.00
_cell.angle_gamma   90.00
#
_symmetry.space_group_name_H-M   'P 1'
#
loop_
_entity.id
_entity.type
_entity.pdbx_description
1 polymer ?
#
loop_
_entity_poly.entity_id
_entity_poly.type
_entity_poly.pdbx_seq_one_letter_code
_entity_poly.pdbx_strand_id
1 'polypeptide(L)'
;MIFFSKTLEIRFIVYRWVMLASVLLLLPVSTVFAATCQSGYISSTVKPQEYSQWPLNSLNSTITATGSTDPDDDVLITGSMTQNGDSQSINGAVNANSPNGGAFFIKQNMLSRNDTNTITYKFDKPLLNLSMSVYDIDREFRFFDYNWKDKLKFIAKDKVGQTVSPIFSNNGEYVTASGNTVTGDSRFGTFGTCSDNDFSSSCKITASFDQPITELSIEYGNASDAISDPVEQNIEVTFDDFCVPLPTYTISKDDGLTRVC
;
A
#
# COMPACT_ATOMS: atom_id res chain seq x y z
N MET A 1 -21.09 59.05 -34.04
CA MET A 1 -21.72 57.75 -34.38
C MET A 1 -20.63 56.70 -34.28
N ILE A 2 -20.53 56.01 -33.15
CA ILE A 2 -19.55 54.93 -32.94
C ILE A 2 -20.36 53.68 -32.60
N PHE A 3 -20.52 52.81 -33.59
CA PHE A 3 -21.07 51.47 -33.40
C PHE A 3 -19.96 50.61 -32.79
N PHE A 4 -19.88 50.55 -31.45
CA PHE A 4 -19.15 49.47 -30.81
C PHE A 4 -19.98 48.19 -30.89
N SER A 5 -19.41 47.24 -31.61
CA SER A 5 -20.00 45.98 -32.02
C SER A 5 -20.28 45.07 -30.82
N LYS A 6 -21.57 44.77 -30.57
CA LYS A 6 -22.05 43.71 -29.65
C LYS A 6 -21.39 42.34 -29.90
N THR A 7 -20.77 42.15 -31.05
CA THR A 7 -20.09 40.91 -31.44
C THR A 7 -18.76 40.70 -30.71
N LEU A 8 -18.12 41.75 -30.16
CA LEU A 8 -16.86 41.62 -29.43
C LEU A 8 -17.08 41.10 -27.99
N GLU A 9 -18.14 41.55 -27.32
CA GLU A 9 -18.51 41.12 -25.96
C GLU A 9 -18.91 39.63 -25.91
N ILE A 10 -19.67 39.15 -26.90
CA ILE A 10 -20.10 37.74 -26.97
C ILE A 10 -18.89 36.82 -27.16
N ARG A 11 -17.90 37.22 -27.98
CA ARG A 11 -16.67 36.43 -28.18
C ARG A 11 -15.87 36.31 -26.89
N PHE A 12 -15.73 37.38 -26.11
CA PHE A 12 -15.01 37.35 -24.83
C PHE A 12 -15.66 36.42 -23.80
N ILE A 13 -16.99 36.39 -23.73
CA ILE A 13 -17.71 35.51 -22.81
C ILE A 13 -17.50 34.03 -23.22
N VAL A 14 -17.62 33.70 -24.50
CA VAL A 14 -17.43 32.33 -25.00
C VAL A 14 -16.01 31.83 -24.76
N TYR A 15 -14.98 32.65 -25.02
CA TYR A 15 -13.59 32.27 -24.74
C TYR A 15 -13.34 32.00 -23.25
N ARG A 16 -13.98 32.76 -22.35
CA ARG A 16 -13.84 32.58 -20.90
C ARG A 16 -14.43 31.25 -20.42
N TRP A 17 -15.57 30.85 -20.98
CA TRP A 17 -16.19 29.56 -20.66
C TRP A 17 -15.45 28.37 -21.27
N VAL A 18 -14.93 28.50 -22.49
CA VAL A 18 -14.11 27.45 -23.12
C VAL A 18 -12.81 27.26 -22.35
N MET A 19 -12.11 28.33 -21.97
CA MET A 19 -10.88 28.24 -21.17
C MET A 19 -11.14 27.66 -19.78
N LEU A 20 -12.26 28.00 -19.13
CA LEU A 20 -12.61 27.43 -17.82
C LEU A 20 -12.90 25.93 -17.92
N ALA A 21 -13.64 25.50 -18.96
CA ALA A 21 -13.89 24.07 -19.22
C ALA A 21 -12.61 23.31 -19.57
N SER A 22 -11.70 23.90 -20.34
CA SER A 22 -10.40 23.30 -20.65
C SER A 22 -9.49 23.20 -19.44
N VAL A 23 -9.49 24.20 -18.54
CA VAL A 23 -8.75 24.14 -17.28
C VAL A 23 -9.33 23.07 -16.34
N LEU A 24 -10.65 22.94 -16.26
CA LEU A 24 -11.31 21.89 -15.48
C LEU A 24 -11.07 20.47 -16.04
N LEU A 25 -10.90 20.32 -17.36
CA LEU A 25 -10.55 19.04 -18.01
C LEU A 25 -9.06 18.70 -17.93
N LEU A 26 -8.20 19.67 -17.64
CA LEU A 26 -6.75 19.51 -17.48
C LEU A 26 -6.31 19.42 -16.02
N LEU A 27 -7.21 19.63 -15.07
CA LEU A 27 -6.95 19.25 -13.69
C LEU A 27 -6.86 17.72 -13.67
N PRO A 28 -5.74 17.14 -13.21
CA PRO A 28 -5.70 15.72 -12.91
C PRO A 28 -6.78 15.51 -11.85
N VAL A 29 -7.90 14.91 -12.24
CA VAL A 29 -8.84 14.38 -11.28
C VAL A 29 -8.08 13.21 -10.68
N SER A 30 -7.44 13.44 -9.54
CA SER A 30 -6.99 12.38 -8.66
C SER A 30 -8.25 11.71 -8.11
N THR A 31 -8.98 10.98 -8.96
CA THR A 31 -9.98 10.05 -8.50
C THR A 31 -9.21 8.96 -7.79
N VAL A 32 -9.05 9.13 -6.48
CA VAL A 32 -8.86 8.01 -5.57
C VAL A 32 -10.16 7.23 -5.68
N PHE A 33 -10.22 6.27 -6.59
CA PHE A 33 -11.30 5.29 -6.57
C PHE A 33 -11.05 4.49 -5.29
N ALA A 34 -11.83 4.76 -4.24
CA ALA A 34 -11.98 3.79 -3.17
C ALA A 34 -12.32 2.44 -3.81
N ALA A 35 -11.68 1.36 -3.35
CA ALA A 35 -11.97 0.02 -3.78
C ALA A 35 -13.48 -0.15 -3.96
N THR A 36 -13.92 -0.43 -5.19
CA THR A 36 -15.32 -0.77 -5.43
C THR A 36 -15.57 -2.14 -4.82
N CYS A 37 -16.03 -2.14 -3.57
CA CYS A 37 -16.41 -3.35 -2.88
C CYS A 37 -17.68 -3.93 -3.50
N GLN A 38 -17.63 -5.21 -3.83
CA GLN A 38 -18.81 -5.93 -4.28
C GLN A 38 -19.86 -6.03 -3.17
N SER A 39 -21.11 -6.32 -3.54
CA SER A 39 -22.19 -6.53 -2.57
C SER A 39 -21.78 -7.52 -1.48
N GLY A 40 -22.10 -7.18 -0.22
CA GLY A 40 -21.69 -7.97 0.94
C GLY A 40 -20.33 -7.57 1.53
N TYR A 41 -19.68 -6.53 1.01
CA TYR A 41 -18.43 -5.98 1.54
C TYR A 41 -18.51 -4.46 1.73
N ILE A 42 -17.71 -3.94 2.67
CA ILE A 42 -17.52 -2.51 2.92
C ILE A 42 -16.07 -2.10 2.74
N SER A 43 -15.83 -0.91 2.19
CA SER A 43 -14.47 -0.38 2.00
C SER A 43 -13.90 0.08 3.33
N SER A 44 -12.63 -0.22 3.55
CA SER A 44 -11.86 0.13 4.74
C SER A 44 -10.42 0.52 4.37
N THR A 45 -9.72 1.14 5.31
CA THR A 45 -8.29 1.45 5.26
C THR A 45 -7.73 1.52 6.69
N VAL A 46 -6.40 1.47 6.82
CA VAL A 46 -5.75 1.71 8.11
C VAL A 46 -5.67 3.23 8.34
N LYS A 47 -6.27 3.70 9.43
CA LYS A 47 -6.27 5.13 9.77
C LYS A 47 -4.87 5.57 10.21
N PRO A 48 -4.47 6.84 9.96
CA PRO A 48 -3.17 7.37 10.34
C PRO A 48 -2.73 7.02 11.77
N GLN A 49 -3.65 7.15 12.74
CA GLN A 49 -3.35 6.95 14.16
C GLN A 49 -3.12 5.46 14.50
N GLU A 50 -3.70 4.54 13.74
CA GLU A 50 -3.58 3.08 13.97
C GLU A 50 -2.17 2.57 13.66
N TYR A 51 -1.44 3.19 12.72
CA TYR A 51 -0.05 2.84 12.44
C TYR A 51 0.82 2.93 13.69
N SER A 52 0.67 3.99 14.50
CA SER A 52 1.46 4.18 15.73
C SER A 52 1.15 3.19 16.86
N GLN A 53 0.10 2.37 16.73
CA GLN A 53 -0.25 1.34 17.72
C GLN A 53 0.61 0.09 17.60
N TRP A 54 1.31 -0.09 16.48
CA TRP A 54 2.22 -1.21 16.32
C TRP A 54 3.45 -1.01 17.21
N PRO A 55 3.72 -1.90 18.17
CA PRO A 55 4.80 -1.73 19.12
C PRO A 55 6.16 -1.60 18.42
N LEU A 56 6.95 -0.66 18.94
CA LEU A 56 8.38 -0.62 18.69
C LEU A 56 9.00 -1.90 19.26
N ASN A 57 9.55 -2.77 18.41
CA ASN A 57 10.40 -3.91 18.80
C ASN A 57 9.72 -5.23 19.27
N SER A 58 8.45 -5.51 18.98
CA SER A 58 7.90 -6.86 19.19
C SER A 58 7.75 -7.66 17.89
N LEU A 59 8.31 -8.87 17.88
CA LEU A 59 8.25 -9.81 16.74
C LEU A 59 6.82 -10.27 16.40
N ASN A 60 5.86 -10.06 17.30
CA ASN A 60 4.44 -10.29 17.10
C ASN A 60 3.67 -9.10 17.66
N SER A 61 2.77 -8.55 16.87
CA SER A 61 2.02 -7.34 17.18
C SER A 61 0.67 -7.36 16.52
N THR A 62 -0.31 -6.73 17.15
CA THR A 62 -1.67 -6.70 16.64
C THR A 62 -2.15 -5.27 16.61
N ILE A 63 -2.71 -4.84 15.48
CA ILE A 63 -3.44 -3.59 15.33
C ILE A 63 -4.87 -3.89 14.90
N THR A 64 -5.80 -3.03 15.29
CA THR A 64 -7.17 -3.06 14.79
C THR A 64 -7.29 -1.97 13.73
N ALA A 65 -7.66 -2.35 12.51
CA ALA A 65 -8.02 -1.44 11.44
C ALA A 65 -9.55 -1.28 11.43
N THR A 66 -10.05 -0.06 11.64
CA THR A 66 -11.49 0.17 11.73
C THR A 66 -12.14 0.18 10.35
N GLY A 67 -13.07 -0.73 10.07
CA GLY A 67 -13.77 -0.84 8.78
C GLY A 67 -14.82 0.23 8.50
N SER A 68 -15.37 0.79 9.58
CA SER A 68 -16.56 1.64 9.57
C SER A 68 -16.66 2.37 10.91
N THR A 69 -17.83 2.97 11.21
CA THR A 69 -18.23 3.31 12.58
C THR A 69 -18.80 2.11 13.34
N ASP A 70 -19.04 0.98 12.67
CA ASP A 70 -19.54 -0.26 13.27
C ASP A 70 -18.36 -1.18 13.68
N PRO A 71 -18.22 -1.53 14.97
CA PRO A 71 -17.20 -2.47 15.44
C PRO A 71 -17.26 -3.84 14.78
N ASP A 72 -18.42 -4.27 14.30
CA ASP A 72 -18.58 -5.57 13.65
C ASP A 72 -17.93 -5.62 12.25
N ASP A 73 -17.61 -4.45 11.68
CA ASP A 73 -16.88 -4.30 10.40
C ASP A 73 -15.37 -4.13 10.62
N ASP A 74 -14.88 -4.14 11.86
CA ASP A 74 -13.45 -3.98 12.15
C ASP A 74 -12.65 -5.20 11.71
N VAL A 75 -11.41 -4.96 11.28
CA VAL A 75 -10.46 -6.01 10.92
C VAL A 75 -9.30 -5.96 11.90
N LEU A 76 -8.95 -7.11 12.44
CA LEU A 76 -7.72 -7.28 13.19
C LEU A 76 -6.59 -7.65 12.24
N ILE A 77 -5.59 -6.78 12.13
CA ILE A 77 -4.35 -7.05 11.39
C ILE A 77 -3.29 -7.43 12.42
N THR A 78 -2.96 -8.71 12.48
CA THR A 78 -1.82 -9.18 13.27
C THR A 78 -0.62 -9.27 12.36
N GLY A 79 0.48 -8.61 12.69
CA GLY A 79 1.73 -8.88 11.99
C GLY A 79 2.81 -9.45 12.86
N SER A 80 3.67 -10.23 12.19
CA SER A 80 4.84 -10.83 12.77
C SER A 80 6.04 -10.69 11.84
N MET A 81 7.22 -10.79 12.42
CA MET A 81 8.49 -10.74 11.70
C MET A 81 9.32 -11.97 12.00
N THR A 82 9.93 -12.53 10.96
CA THR A 82 10.93 -13.60 11.08
C THR A 82 12.20 -13.18 10.34
N GLN A 83 13.35 -13.25 11.03
CA GLN A 83 14.64 -12.88 10.47
C GLN A 83 15.44 -14.06 9.97
N ASN A 84 16.20 -13.76 8.93
CA ASN A 84 17.39 -14.47 8.50
C ASN A 84 18.48 -13.41 8.23
N GLY A 85 18.95 -12.73 9.28
CA GLY A 85 19.89 -11.60 9.24
C GLY A 85 20.18 -11.02 10.64
N ASP A 86 20.92 -9.91 10.70
CA ASP A 86 21.54 -9.40 11.95
C ASP A 86 20.73 -8.35 12.71
N SER A 87 19.76 -7.68 12.08
CA SER A 87 18.79 -6.79 12.78
C SER A 87 17.46 -6.76 12.05
N GLN A 88 16.36 -6.72 12.81
CA GLN A 88 15.00 -6.62 12.29
C GLN A 88 14.16 -5.72 13.21
N SER A 89 13.42 -4.77 12.63
CA SER A 89 12.39 -4.05 13.39
C SER A 89 11.22 -3.66 12.49
N ILE A 90 10.01 -3.73 13.04
CA ILE A 90 8.81 -3.15 12.45
C ILE A 90 8.35 -2.07 13.41
N ASN A 91 8.20 -0.86 12.89
CA ASN A 91 7.72 0.27 13.65
C ASN A 91 6.66 0.98 12.82
N GLY A 92 5.47 1.21 13.37
CA GLY A 92 4.53 2.10 12.70
C GLY A 92 4.77 3.55 13.10
N ALA A 93 4.66 4.46 12.14
CA ALA A 93 4.69 5.89 12.45
C ALA A 93 3.61 6.65 11.69
N VAL A 94 3.13 7.72 12.33
CA VAL A 94 2.29 8.73 11.69
C VAL A 94 3.22 9.72 10.99
N ASN A 95 3.17 9.77 9.67
CA ASN A 95 3.92 10.73 8.87
C ASN A 95 2.95 11.45 7.94
N ALA A 96 2.79 12.76 8.11
CA ALA A 96 1.88 13.56 7.31
C ALA A 96 2.25 13.63 5.82
N ASN A 97 3.49 13.25 5.47
CA ASN A 97 3.94 13.13 4.08
C ASN A 97 3.58 11.78 3.45
N SER A 98 3.21 10.77 4.25
CA SER A 98 2.64 9.53 3.72
C SER A 98 1.30 9.84 3.05
N PRO A 99 0.98 9.25 1.87
CA PRO A 99 -0.28 9.51 1.18
C PRO A 99 -1.53 9.24 2.03
N ASN A 100 -1.44 8.31 2.98
CA ASN A 100 -2.53 7.95 3.88
C ASN A 100 -2.31 8.50 5.31
N GLY A 101 -1.33 9.38 5.51
CA GLY A 101 -0.99 9.99 6.80
C GLY A 101 -0.26 9.08 7.80
N GLY A 102 0.11 7.85 7.41
CA GLY A 102 0.88 6.91 8.22
C GLY A 102 1.46 5.76 7.40
N ALA A 103 2.44 5.05 7.95
CA ALA A 103 3.07 3.88 7.32
C ALA A 103 3.72 2.94 8.36
N PHE A 104 3.95 1.68 7.97
CA PHE A 104 4.82 0.75 8.69
C PHE A 104 6.23 0.80 8.11
N PHE A 105 7.20 1.14 8.95
CA PHE A 105 8.62 1.09 8.66
C PHE A 105 9.12 -0.31 8.97
N ILE A 106 9.62 -0.97 7.95
CA ILE A 106 10.25 -2.28 8.06
C ILE A 106 11.74 -2.01 7.90
N LYS A 107 12.47 -2.06 9.01
CA LYS A 107 13.92 -1.85 9.02
C LYS A 107 14.66 -3.15 9.14
N GLN A 108 15.82 -3.20 8.53
CA GLN A 108 16.72 -4.33 8.63
C GLN A 108 18.17 -3.90 8.50
N ASN A 109 19.06 -4.63 9.17
CA ASN A 109 20.49 -4.56 8.92
C ASN A 109 20.88 -5.83 8.15
N MET A 110 21.32 -5.66 6.91
CA MET A 110 21.69 -6.77 6.04
C MET A 110 23.20 -6.75 5.86
N LEU A 111 23.94 -7.47 6.70
CA LEU A 111 25.40 -7.57 6.59
C LEU A 111 25.83 -8.47 5.43
N SER A 112 24.89 -9.17 4.80
CA SER A 112 25.07 -10.04 3.65
C SER A 112 23.96 -9.87 2.60
N ARG A 113 24.30 -10.07 1.32
CA ARG A 113 23.33 -10.12 0.20
C ARG A 113 22.25 -11.20 0.36
N ASN A 114 22.52 -12.21 1.19
CA ASN A 114 21.61 -13.32 1.42
C ASN A 114 20.69 -13.11 2.62
N ASP A 115 20.89 -12.01 3.37
CA ASP A 115 20.04 -11.71 4.52
C ASP A 115 18.66 -11.34 4.02
N THR A 116 17.64 -11.84 4.71
CA THR A 116 16.24 -11.53 4.42
C THR A 116 15.44 -11.42 5.71
N ASN A 117 14.40 -10.60 5.69
CA ASN A 117 13.37 -10.58 6.72
C ASN A 117 12.03 -10.86 6.06
N THR A 118 11.21 -11.70 6.71
CA THR A 118 9.84 -11.91 6.26
C THR A 118 8.87 -11.29 7.24
N ILE A 119 8.05 -10.39 6.72
CA ILE A 119 6.98 -9.71 7.44
C ILE A 119 5.69 -10.39 7.04
N THR A 120 4.94 -10.90 8.00
CA THR A 120 3.69 -11.61 7.74
C THR A 120 2.55 -10.88 8.41
N TYR A 121 1.60 -10.40 7.62
CA TYR A 121 0.31 -9.88 8.05
C TYR A 121 -0.74 -10.99 7.97
N LYS A 122 -1.49 -11.17 9.05
CA LYS A 122 -2.64 -12.06 9.14
C LYS A 122 -3.88 -11.24 9.44
N PHE A 123 -4.95 -11.56 8.73
CA PHE A 123 -6.24 -10.88 8.85
C PHE A 123 -7.21 -11.85 9.51
N ASP A 124 -7.91 -11.40 10.55
CA ASP A 124 -8.96 -12.20 11.21
C ASP A 124 -10.16 -12.45 10.29
N LYS A 125 -10.37 -11.56 9.32
CA LYS A 125 -11.36 -11.67 8.23
C LYS A 125 -10.65 -11.66 6.87
N PRO A 126 -11.11 -12.44 5.87
CA PRO A 126 -10.55 -12.39 4.54
C PRO A 126 -10.74 -11.01 3.89
N LEU A 127 -9.66 -10.38 3.44
CA LEU A 127 -9.68 -9.08 2.78
C LEU A 127 -9.78 -9.26 1.28
N LEU A 128 -10.82 -8.68 0.67
CA LEU A 128 -10.99 -8.62 -0.78
C LEU A 128 -10.45 -7.31 -1.33
N ASN A 129 -9.90 -7.30 -2.55
CA ASN A 129 -9.37 -6.09 -3.20
C ASN A 129 -8.38 -5.36 -2.30
N LEU A 130 -7.56 -6.09 -1.52
CA LEU A 130 -6.51 -5.46 -0.73
C LEU A 130 -5.54 -4.78 -1.70
N SER A 131 -5.34 -3.47 -1.52
CA SER A 131 -4.28 -2.70 -2.15
C SER A 131 -3.32 -2.18 -1.08
N MET A 132 -2.03 -2.31 -1.37
CA MET A 132 -0.98 -1.76 -0.54
C MET A 132 0.07 -1.09 -1.40
N SER A 133 0.67 -0.05 -0.85
CA SER A 133 1.84 0.59 -1.46
C SER A 133 3.08 0.32 -0.62
N VAL A 134 4.18 0.03 -1.31
CA VAL A 134 5.50 -0.04 -0.71
C VAL A 134 6.36 1.07 -1.30
N TYR A 135 7.01 1.83 -0.44
CA TYR A 135 7.87 2.97 -0.74
C TYR A 135 9.31 2.65 -0.37
N ASP A 136 10.20 3.56 -0.74
CA ASP A 136 11.63 3.49 -0.45
C ASP A 136 12.26 2.17 -0.91
N ILE A 137 11.87 1.69 -2.09
CA ILE A 137 12.48 0.50 -2.68
C ILE A 137 13.82 0.91 -3.28
N ASP A 138 14.89 0.65 -2.53
CA ASP A 138 16.23 1.11 -2.88
C ASP A 138 16.76 0.57 -4.20
N ARG A 139 17.57 1.39 -4.86
CA ARG A 139 18.12 1.16 -6.20
C ARG A 139 19.61 1.43 -6.27
N GLU A 140 20.25 0.90 -7.31
CA GLU A 140 21.66 1.20 -7.58
C GLU A 140 21.88 2.68 -7.97
N PHE A 141 22.77 3.37 -7.25
CA PHE A 141 23.20 4.74 -7.52
C PHE A 141 24.72 4.87 -7.73
N ARG A 142 25.11 5.02 -9.00
CA ARG A 142 26.49 4.87 -9.49
C ARG A 142 27.52 5.89 -8.98
N PHE A 143 27.10 7.09 -8.56
CA PHE A 143 28.08 8.17 -8.29
C PHE A 143 28.85 8.01 -6.98
N PHE A 144 28.38 7.16 -6.07
CA PHE A 144 28.97 7.00 -4.74
C PHE A 144 29.09 5.54 -4.30
N ASP A 145 29.36 4.56 -5.18
CA ASP A 145 29.39 3.12 -4.80
C ASP A 145 28.16 2.68 -3.96
N TYR A 146 27.04 3.42 -4.09
CA TYR A 146 25.78 3.19 -3.39
C TYR A 146 25.02 2.15 -4.20
N ASN A 147 25.00 0.92 -3.74
CA ASN A 147 24.33 -0.17 -4.45
C ASN A 147 23.49 -0.98 -3.48
N TRP A 148 22.70 -0.24 -2.70
CA TRP A 148 21.62 -0.79 -1.93
C TRP A 148 20.49 -1.02 -2.90
N LYS A 149 20.15 -2.28 -3.12
CA LYS A 149 19.18 -2.63 -4.15
C LYS A 149 18.24 -3.62 -3.54
N ASP A 150 17.05 -3.13 -3.27
CA ASP A 150 16.05 -3.88 -2.56
C ASP A 150 15.39 -4.91 -3.44
N LYS A 151 14.97 -5.99 -2.80
CA LYS A 151 14.17 -7.05 -3.40
C LYS A 151 13.06 -7.44 -2.43
N LEU A 152 11.84 -7.40 -2.92
CA LEU A 152 10.64 -7.80 -2.20
C LEU A 152 10.01 -9.00 -2.90
N LYS A 153 9.54 -9.97 -2.15
CA LYS A 153 8.74 -11.08 -2.67
C LYS A 153 7.45 -11.19 -1.87
N PHE A 154 6.34 -11.06 -2.60
CA PHE A 154 5.00 -11.10 -2.04
C PHE A 154 4.45 -12.52 -2.08
N ILE A 155 3.90 -12.98 -0.96
CA ILE A 155 3.34 -14.31 -0.79
C ILE A 155 2.02 -14.14 -0.06
N ALA A 156 0.90 -14.12 -0.78
CA ALA A 156 -0.42 -14.06 -0.19
C ALA A 156 -1.10 -15.43 -0.20
N LYS A 157 -1.96 -15.69 0.80
CA LYS A 157 -2.75 -16.92 0.89
C LYS A 157 -4.23 -16.64 1.07
N ASP A 158 -5.05 -17.45 0.43
CA ASP A 158 -6.49 -17.49 0.67
C ASP A 158 -6.84 -18.29 1.94
N LYS A 159 -8.14 -18.38 2.24
CA LYS A 159 -8.68 -19.10 3.42
C LYS A 159 -8.36 -20.60 3.46
N VAL A 160 -8.03 -21.22 2.33
CA VAL A 160 -7.65 -22.65 2.24
C VAL A 160 -6.14 -22.84 2.12
N GLY A 161 -5.36 -21.76 2.19
CA GLY A 161 -3.90 -21.78 2.13
C GLY A 161 -3.33 -21.80 0.71
N GLN A 162 -4.14 -21.57 -0.33
CA GLN A 162 -3.64 -21.46 -1.70
C GLN A 162 -2.99 -20.10 -1.94
N THR A 163 -1.91 -20.09 -2.72
CA THR A 163 -1.20 -18.86 -3.08
C THR A 163 -2.04 -17.99 -4.00
N VAL A 164 -2.22 -16.73 -3.62
CA VAL A 164 -2.82 -15.68 -4.46
C VAL A 164 -1.70 -14.81 -5.02
N SER A 165 -1.70 -14.61 -6.33
CA SER A 165 -0.66 -13.81 -7.00
C SER A 165 -0.97 -12.32 -6.86
N PRO A 166 0.01 -11.47 -6.55
CA PRO A 166 -0.19 -10.03 -6.56
C PRO A 166 -0.36 -9.51 -8.00
N ILE A 167 -1.14 -8.46 -8.14
CA ILE A 167 -1.21 -7.62 -9.33
C ILE A 167 -0.47 -6.32 -9.00
N PHE A 168 0.66 -6.10 -9.68
CA PHE A 168 1.47 -4.91 -9.51
C PHE A 168 0.99 -3.76 -10.41
N SER A 169 0.94 -2.56 -9.87
CA SER A 169 0.59 -1.34 -10.57
C SER A 169 1.34 -0.14 -9.99
N ASN A 170 1.24 1.02 -10.65
CA ASN A 170 1.90 2.27 -10.22
C ASN A 170 3.39 2.10 -9.95
N ASN A 171 4.07 1.29 -10.77
CA ASN A 171 5.51 1.10 -10.70
C ASN A 171 6.20 2.45 -10.86
N GLY A 172 6.96 2.83 -9.85
CA GLY A 172 7.86 3.96 -9.92
C GLY A 172 8.92 3.76 -10.99
N GLU A 173 9.50 4.87 -11.44
CA GLU A 173 10.51 4.87 -12.50
C GLU A 173 11.66 3.90 -12.20
N TYR A 174 11.99 3.72 -10.91
CA TYR A 174 13.11 2.94 -10.44
C TYR A 174 12.74 1.56 -9.89
N VAL A 175 11.51 1.10 -10.13
CA VAL A 175 11.02 -0.16 -9.60
C VAL A 175 10.60 -1.09 -10.72
N THR A 176 11.13 -2.32 -10.69
CA THR A 176 10.75 -3.38 -11.62
C THR A 176 10.02 -4.48 -10.89
N ALA A 177 8.92 -4.96 -11.47
CA ALA A 177 8.15 -6.08 -10.92
C ALA A 177 8.07 -7.22 -11.92
N SER A 178 8.19 -8.46 -11.44
CA SER A 178 8.08 -9.68 -12.25
C SER A 178 7.57 -10.84 -11.40
N GLY A 179 6.48 -11.48 -11.85
CA GLY A 179 5.82 -12.54 -11.09
C GLY A 179 5.29 -11.98 -9.77
N ASN A 180 5.81 -12.49 -8.65
CA ASN A 180 5.51 -12.00 -7.30
C ASN A 180 6.68 -11.24 -6.65
N THR A 181 7.70 -10.89 -7.45
CA THR A 181 8.91 -10.22 -6.97
C THR A 181 8.96 -8.79 -7.48
N VAL A 182 9.41 -7.89 -6.62
CA VAL A 182 9.72 -6.49 -6.93
C VAL A 182 11.19 -6.26 -6.61
N THR A 183 11.87 -5.48 -7.44
CA THR A 183 13.28 -5.14 -7.24
C THR A 183 13.49 -3.68 -7.62
N GLY A 184 14.36 -2.97 -6.89
CA GLY A 184 14.92 -1.71 -7.37
C GLY A 184 15.63 -1.90 -8.71
N ASP A 185 15.61 -0.89 -9.57
CA ASP A 185 16.20 -0.95 -10.90
C ASP A 185 17.71 -0.63 -10.89
N SER A 186 18.47 -1.29 -11.75
CA SER A 186 19.89 -1.02 -12.03
C SER A 186 20.11 -0.13 -13.26
N ARG A 187 19.09 0.59 -13.75
CA ARG A 187 19.20 1.50 -14.91
C ARG A 187 20.35 2.50 -14.73
N PHE A 188 21.41 2.27 -15.50
CA PHE A 188 22.58 3.11 -15.56
C PHE A 188 22.25 4.50 -16.12
N GLY A 189 22.63 5.57 -15.40
CA GLY A 189 22.65 6.94 -15.93
C GLY A 189 21.47 7.84 -15.54
N THR A 190 20.50 7.36 -14.76
CA THR A 190 19.43 8.18 -14.18
C THR A 190 19.81 8.72 -12.80
N PHE A 191 19.70 10.04 -12.63
CA PHE A 191 19.81 10.72 -11.34
C PHE A 191 18.52 10.52 -10.54
N GLY A 192 18.64 10.12 -9.27
CA GLY A 192 17.52 9.89 -8.37
C GLY A 192 17.88 8.80 -7.36
N THR A 193 17.67 9.11 -6.09
CA THR A 193 17.80 8.18 -4.95
C THR A 193 16.42 7.96 -4.37
N CYS A 194 16.16 6.74 -3.92
CA CYS A 194 15.14 6.48 -2.91
C CYS A 194 15.82 6.85 -1.59
N SER A 195 15.21 7.74 -0.81
CA SER A 195 15.79 8.17 0.46
C SER A 195 14.79 7.89 1.53
N ASP A 196 15.26 7.56 2.73
CA ASP A 196 14.42 7.31 3.90
C ASP A 196 13.29 8.35 4.03
N ASN A 197 12.06 7.89 4.20
CA ASN A 197 10.84 8.70 4.27
C ASN A 197 10.44 9.41 2.97
N ASP A 198 11.01 9.04 1.82
CA ASP A 198 10.55 9.50 0.52
C ASP A 198 9.34 8.70 0.05
N PHE A 199 8.16 9.29 0.23
CA PHE A 199 6.90 8.77 -0.33
C PHE A 199 6.70 9.17 -1.81
N SER A 200 7.75 9.54 -2.54
CA SER A 200 7.66 9.83 -3.96
C SER A 200 7.19 8.61 -4.76
N SER A 201 6.52 8.89 -5.88
CA SER A 201 6.07 7.83 -6.79
C SER A 201 7.22 7.10 -7.49
N SER A 202 8.45 7.61 -7.45
CA SER A 202 9.58 7.07 -8.22
C SER A 202 10.13 5.77 -7.64
N CYS A 203 9.99 5.57 -6.34
CA CYS A 203 10.49 4.42 -5.57
C CYS A 203 9.34 3.59 -4.98
N LYS A 204 8.18 3.68 -5.63
CA LYS A 204 6.93 3.09 -5.18
C LYS A 204 6.55 1.88 -6.02
N ILE A 205 5.88 0.92 -5.40
CA ILE A 205 5.03 -0.06 -6.09
C ILE A 205 3.68 -0.16 -5.37
N THR A 206 2.61 -0.40 -6.11
CA THR A 206 1.33 -0.82 -5.53
C THR A 206 1.12 -2.31 -5.84
N ALA A 207 0.93 -3.12 -4.80
CA ALA A 207 0.55 -4.52 -4.89
C ALA A 207 -0.94 -4.66 -4.54
N SER A 208 -1.70 -5.32 -5.39
CA SER A 208 -3.14 -5.55 -5.19
C SER A 208 -3.52 -7.02 -5.33
N PHE A 209 -4.60 -7.44 -4.68
CA PHE A 209 -5.09 -8.82 -4.69
C PHE A 209 -6.59 -8.83 -5.00
N ASP A 210 -6.95 -9.40 -6.14
CA ASP A 210 -8.33 -9.47 -6.65
C ASP A 210 -9.15 -10.62 -6.04
N GLN A 211 -8.50 -11.49 -5.26
CA GLN A 211 -9.13 -12.58 -4.51
C GLN A 211 -9.04 -12.31 -3.00
N PRO A 212 -9.99 -12.82 -2.19
CA PRO A 212 -9.91 -12.69 -0.75
C PRO A 212 -8.67 -13.38 -0.17
N ILE A 213 -7.85 -12.64 0.56
CA ILE A 213 -6.66 -13.17 1.24
C ILE A 213 -6.81 -13.10 2.76
N THR A 214 -6.23 -14.06 3.47
CA THR A 214 -6.20 -14.11 4.94
C THR A 214 -4.80 -13.91 5.51
N GLU A 215 -3.78 -14.02 4.67
CA GLU A 215 -2.37 -13.85 5.03
C GLU A 215 -1.63 -13.21 3.87
N LEU A 216 -0.73 -12.29 4.20
CA LEU A 216 0.23 -11.69 3.27
C LEU A 216 1.60 -11.69 3.93
N SER A 217 2.58 -12.30 3.28
CA SER A 217 3.98 -12.18 3.63
C SER A 217 4.75 -11.36 2.59
N ILE A 218 5.63 -10.48 3.07
CA ILE A 218 6.65 -9.79 2.28
C ILE A 218 8.00 -10.29 2.76
N GLU A 219 8.69 -11.05 1.91
CA GLU A 219 10.10 -11.36 2.10
C GLU A 219 10.91 -10.19 1.54
N TYR A 220 11.52 -9.41 2.44
CA TYR A 220 12.36 -8.25 2.15
C TYR A 220 13.82 -8.69 2.21
N GLY A 221 14.53 -8.48 1.12
CA GLY A 221 15.87 -8.98 0.83
C GLY A 221 16.68 -7.98 0.01
N ASN A 222 17.93 -8.34 -0.26
CA ASN A 222 18.74 -7.69 -1.28
C ASN A 222 18.53 -8.34 -2.65
N ALA A 223 18.65 -7.53 -3.70
CA ALA A 223 18.84 -8.05 -5.05
C ALA A 223 20.19 -8.77 -5.14
N SER A 224 20.28 -9.80 -5.99
CA SER A 224 21.49 -10.62 -6.11
C SER A 224 22.75 -9.82 -6.52
N ASP A 225 22.55 -8.69 -7.19
CA ASP A 225 23.59 -7.77 -7.65
C ASP A 225 23.88 -6.59 -6.70
N ALA A 226 23.11 -6.40 -5.63
CA ALA A 226 23.32 -5.37 -4.57
C ALA A 226 24.66 -5.54 -3.84
N ILE A 227 25.30 -4.52 -3.25
CA ILE A 227 26.58 -4.72 -2.51
C ILE A 227 26.47 -5.71 -1.34
N SER A 228 27.63 -6.21 -0.87
CA SER A 228 27.66 -7.25 0.16
C SER A 228 27.10 -6.83 1.51
N ASP A 229 27.31 -5.57 1.89
CA ASP A 229 26.90 -5.01 3.19
C ASP A 229 26.28 -3.63 2.95
N PRO A 230 24.98 -3.56 2.64
CA PRO A 230 24.25 -2.30 2.51
C PRO A 230 23.94 -1.59 3.84
N VAL A 231 24.41 -2.07 4.99
CA VAL A 231 24.07 -1.53 6.34
C VAL A 231 22.56 -1.54 6.63
N GLU A 232 22.08 -0.67 7.54
CA GLU A 232 20.64 -0.52 7.83
C GLU A 232 19.89 0.04 6.62
N GLN A 233 18.80 -0.61 6.24
CA GLN A 233 17.90 -0.27 5.14
C GLN A 233 16.46 -0.35 5.62
N ASN A 234 15.55 0.33 4.93
CA ASN A 234 14.13 0.25 5.25
C ASN A 234 13.22 0.38 4.03
N ILE A 235 12.04 -0.23 4.14
CA ILE A 235 10.90 0.09 3.29
C ILE A 235 9.76 0.63 4.15
N GLU A 236 8.90 1.44 3.56
CA GLU A 236 7.62 1.80 4.17
C GLU A 236 6.45 1.13 3.46
N VAL A 237 5.53 0.58 4.26
CA VAL A 237 4.32 -0.09 3.78
C VAL A 237 3.09 0.66 4.23
N THR A 238 2.22 1.01 3.28
CA THR A 238 0.88 1.55 3.54
C THR A 238 -0.18 0.57 3.09
N PHE A 239 -1.20 0.38 3.92
CA PHE A 239 -2.47 -0.20 3.50
C PHE A 239 -3.28 0.94 2.87
N ASP A 240 -3.55 0.85 1.57
CA ASP A 240 -4.23 1.91 0.84
C ASP A 240 -5.73 1.77 1.02
N ASP A 241 -6.27 0.63 0.60
CA ASP A 241 -7.66 0.25 0.78
C ASP A 241 -7.83 -1.28 0.75
N PHE A 242 -8.97 -1.73 1.30
CA PHE A 242 -9.41 -3.11 1.23
C PHE A 242 -10.90 -3.21 1.50
N CYS A 243 -11.50 -4.32 1.09
CA CYS A 243 -12.90 -4.63 1.32
C CYS A 243 -13.05 -5.68 2.42
N VAL A 244 -13.82 -5.34 3.45
CA VAL A 244 -14.14 -6.21 4.59
C VAL A 244 -15.50 -6.86 4.39
N PRO A 245 -15.67 -8.17 4.62
CA PRO A 245 -16.97 -8.81 4.54
C PRO A 245 -17.89 -8.28 5.63
N LEU A 246 -19.12 -7.92 5.27
CA LEU A 246 -20.16 -7.54 6.23
C LEU A 246 -20.56 -8.74 7.10
N PRO A 247 -20.96 -8.50 8.37
CA PRO A 247 -21.50 -9.53 9.23
C PRO A 247 -22.68 -10.23 8.57
N THR A 248 -22.71 -11.56 8.62
CA THR A 248 -23.87 -12.32 8.15
C THR A 248 -24.96 -12.26 9.22
N TYR A 249 -25.95 -11.40 9.03
CA TYR A 249 -27.12 -11.39 9.92
C TYR A 249 -27.95 -12.66 9.69
N THR A 250 -28.02 -13.52 10.70
CA THR A 250 -28.95 -14.64 10.68
C THR A 250 -30.30 -14.13 11.16
N ILE A 251 -31.26 -13.97 10.24
CA ILE A 251 -32.65 -13.71 10.61
C ILE A 251 -33.27 -15.04 11.00
N SER A 252 -33.38 -15.30 12.31
CA SER A 252 -34.24 -16.37 12.80
C SER A 252 -35.67 -15.86 12.89
N LYS A 253 -36.61 -16.58 12.28
CA LYS A 253 -38.03 -16.40 12.53
C LYS A 253 -38.37 -17.22 13.76
N ASP A 254 -38.57 -16.56 14.89
CA ASP A 254 -39.22 -17.19 16.04
C ASP A 254 -40.71 -17.34 15.71
N ASP A 255 -41.18 -18.56 15.53
CA ASP A 255 -42.60 -18.83 15.28
C ASP A 255 -43.44 -18.86 16.57
N GLY A 256 -42.80 -18.73 17.73
CA GLY A 256 -43.46 -18.73 19.03
C GLY A 256 -44.18 -20.04 19.37
N LEU A 257 -43.97 -21.13 18.60
CA LEU A 257 -44.78 -22.34 18.67
C LEU A 257 -44.08 -23.56 19.27
N THR A 258 -42.80 -23.47 19.64
CA THR A 258 -42.11 -24.55 20.36
C THR A 258 -41.63 -24.12 21.74
N ARG A 259 -42.59 -24.05 22.69
CA ARG A 259 -42.29 -24.37 24.09
C ARG A 259 -42.37 -25.89 24.23
N VAL A 260 -41.22 -26.57 24.20
CA VAL A 260 -41.15 -27.94 24.71
C VAL A 260 -41.07 -27.82 26.23
N CYS A 261 -42.15 -28.24 26.91
CA CYS A 261 -42.19 -28.45 28.35
C CYS A 261 -41.30 -29.63 28.77
#